data_AF-A0A539DDY7-F1
#
_entry.id   AF-A0A539DDY7-F1
#
_cell.length_a   1.000
_cell.length_b   1.000
_cell.length_c   1.000
_cell.angle_alpha   90.00
_cell.angle_beta   90.00
_cell.angle_gamma   90.00
#
_symmetry.space_group_name_H-M   'P 1'
#
loop_
_entity.id
_entity.type
_entity.pdbx_description
1 polymer ?
#
loop_
_entity_poly.entity_id
_entity_poly.type
_entity_poly.pdbx_seq_one_letter_code
_entity_poly.pdbx_strand_id
1 'polypeptide(L)'
;MANIPADVTELVEGASSGGLPAGAVEGRTDFGEPGFGGAAPPPGHGPHRYIFTVFAVDTERLDVTPENSGAVFGFNLHFHTLAKASIMATFENRG
;
A
#
# COMPACT_ATOMS: atom_id res chain seq x y z
N MET A 1 -1.95 2.46 -1.81
CA MET A 1 -1.91 3.50 -2.86
C MET A 1 -2.31 2.87 -4.18
N ALA A 2 -3.04 3.60 -5.03
CA ALA A 2 -3.46 3.18 -6.38
C ALA A 2 -3.35 4.37 -7.35
N ASN A 3 -3.57 4.11 -8.65
CA ASN A 3 -3.59 5.13 -9.72
C ASN A 3 -2.26 5.89 -9.84
N ILE A 4 -1.15 5.20 -9.58
CA ILE A 4 0.19 5.69 -9.86
C ILE A 4 0.39 5.64 -11.38
N PRO A 5 0.83 6.72 -12.05
CA PRO A 5 1.11 6.71 -13.48
C PRO A 5 2.10 5.63 -13.89
N ALA A 6 1.92 5.02 -15.07
CA ALA A 6 2.69 3.86 -15.50
C ALA A 6 4.19 4.13 -15.75
N ASP A 7 4.57 5.39 -15.95
CA ASP A 7 5.95 5.85 -16.09
C ASP A 7 6.67 6.06 -14.76
N VAL A 8 5.93 6.09 -13.64
CA VAL A 8 6.50 6.18 -12.29
C VAL A 8 6.92 4.78 -11.83
N THR A 9 8.24 4.59 -11.71
CA THR A 9 8.86 3.30 -11.36
C THR A 9 9.58 3.31 -10.01
N GLU A 10 9.53 4.44 -9.30
CA GLU A 10 10.06 4.60 -7.95
C GLU A 10 9.10 5.40 -7.06
N LEU A 11 9.18 5.15 -5.75
CA LEU A 11 8.59 6.00 -4.73
C LEU A 11 9.71 6.45 -3.80
N VAL A 12 9.76 7.75 -3.53
CA VAL A 12 10.67 8.30 -2.53
C VAL A 12 10.31 7.80 -1.14
N GLU A 13 11.32 7.66 -0.28
CA GLU A 13 11.08 7.37 1.13
C GLU A 13 10.16 8.45 1.73
N GLY A 14 9.14 8.03 2.49
CA GLY A 14 8.15 8.95 3.05
C GLY A 14 7.17 9.54 2.05
N ALA A 15 6.99 8.94 0.86
CA ALA A 15 6.05 9.43 -0.17
C ALA A 15 4.65 9.74 0.38
N SER A 16 4.11 8.94 1.31
CA SER A 16 2.79 9.18 1.92
C SER A 16 2.68 10.51 2.69
N SER A 17 3.80 11.11 3.13
CA SER A 17 3.83 12.36 3.91
C SER A 17 3.97 13.63 3.06
N GLY A 18 3.89 13.53 1.73
CA GLY A 18 3.96 14.70 0.84
C GLY A 18 4.68 14.49 -0.49
N GLY A 19 5.07 13.26 -0.80
CA GLY A 19 5.73 12.88 -2.05
C GLY A 19 4.90 11.94 -2.92
N LEU A 20 3.56 11.96 -2.80
CA LEU A 20 2.70 11.13 -3.66
C LEU A 20 2.87 11.54 -5.12
N PRO A 21 2.99 10.57 -6.05
CA PRO A 21 2.90 10.84 -7.48
C PRO A 21 1.57 11.51 -7.83
N ALA A 22 1.58 12.41 -8.81
CA ALA A 22 0.37 13.08 -9.26
C ALA A 22 -0.68 12.06 -9.73
N GLY A 23 -1.93 12.23 -9.29
CA GLY A 23 -3.04 11.33 -9.62
C GLY A 23 -3.17 10.09 -8.72
N ALA A 24 -2.15 9.78 -7.91
CA ALA A 24 -2.20 8.67 -6.99
C ALA A 24 -3.20 8.91 -5.84
N VAL A 25 -3.81 7.83 -5.37
CA VAL A 25 -4.78 7.84 -4.27
C VAL A 25 -4.31 6.89 -3.18
N GLU A 26 -4.27 7.37 -1.94
CA GLU A 26 -4.11 6.54 -0.75
C GLU A 26 -5.48 6.24 -0.14
N GLY A 27 -5.75 4.96 0.12
CA GLY A 27 -6.99 4.52 0.76
C GLY A 27 -6.83 4.38 2.27
N ARG A 28 -7.96 4.28 2.97
CA ARG A 28 -8.03 4.11 4.41
C ARG A 28 -7.39 2.78 4.84
N THR A 29 -6.45 2.88 5.77
CA THR A 29 -5.81 1.71 6.40
C THR A 29 -6.56 1.25 7.64
N ASP A 30 -6.13 0.13 8.22
CA ASP A 30 -6.67 -0.35 9.49
C ASP A 30 -6.29 0.55 10.69
N PHE A 31 -5.40 1.53 10.49
CA PHE A 31 -5.18 2.62 11.47
C PHE A 31 -6.30 3.66 11.45
N GLY A 32 -7.26 3.56 10.53
CA GLY A 32 -8.43 4.44 10.43
C GLY A 32 -8.25 5.64 9.49
N GLU A 33 -7.03 5.92 9.05
CA GLU A 33 -6.70 7.06 8.18
C GLU A 33 -6.04 6.60 6.85
N PRO A 34 -6.14 7.41 5.78
CA PRO A 34 -5.35 7.21 4.56
C PRO A 34 -3.85 7.39 4.81
N GLY A 35 -3.04 6.63 4.07
CA GLY A 35 -1.58 6.77 4.07
C GLY A 35 -0.83 5.58 4.64
N PHE A 36 0.48 5.72 4.80
CA PHE A 36 1.35 4.68 5.35
C PHE A 36 1.39 4.74 6.89
N GLY A 37 0.93 3.66 7.54
CA GLY A 37 1.15 3.41 8.96
C GLY A 37 2.24 2.36 9.17
N GLY A 38 3.26 2.71 9.95
CA GLY A 38 4.43 1.85 10.19
C GLY A 38 4.15 0.60 11.05
N ALA A 39 5.22 -0.17 11.30
CA ALA A 39 5.17 -1.38 12.11
C ALA A 39 4.93 -1.06 13.60
N ALA A 40 3.89 -1.65 14.19
CA ALA A 40 3.59 -1.54 15.62
C ALA A 40 3.07 -2.88 16.20
N PRO A 41 3.85 -3.97 16.14
CA PRO A 41 3.42 -5.27 16.65
C PRO A 41 3.35 -5.26 18.20
N PRO A 42 2.51 -6.12 18.81
CA PRO A 42 2.42 -6.19 20.26
C PRO A 42 3.75 -6.63 20.92
N PRO A 43 4.11 -6.10 22.10
CA PRO A 43 5.30 -6.53 22.84
C PRO A 43 5.32 -8.03 23.08
N GLY A 44 6.44 -8.69 22.76
CA GLY A 44 6.67 -10.11 23.04
C GLY A 44 5.89 -11.10 22.17
N HIS A 45 5.15 -10.64 21.15
CA HIS A 45 4.37 -11.50 20.26
C HIS A 45 5.23 -12.23 19.20
N GLY A 46 6.54 -11.96 19.16
CA GLY A 46 7.44 -12.44 18.13
C GLY A 46 7.44 -11.55 16.87
N PRO A 47 8.25 -11.89 15.86
CA PRO A 47 8.39 -11.11 14.64
C PRO A 47 7.11 -11.14 13.79
N HIS A 48 6.65 -9.95 13.40
CA HIS A 48 5.58 -9.78 12.40
C HIS A 48 6.20 -9.62 11.00
N ARG A 49 5.44 -10.02 9.99
CA ARG A 49 5.81 -9.89 8.57
C ARG A 49 5.10 -8.70 7.97
N TYR A 50 5.85 -7.82 7.33
CA TYR A 50 5.35 -6.65 6.61
C TYR A 50 5.63 -6.87 5.12
N ILE A 51 4.57 -7.11 4.35
CA ILE A 51 4.65 -7.46 2.94
C ILE A 51 4.36 -6.20 2.13
N PHE A 52 5.35 -5.69 1.42
CA PHE A 52 5.20 -4.58 0.50
C PHE A 52 5.05 -5.14 -0.91
N THR A 53 3.98 -4.78 -1.60
CA THR A 53 3.66 -5.33 -2.92
C THR A 53 3.38 -4.21 -3.90
N VAL A 54 4.01 -4.29 -5.07
CA VAL A 54 3.68 -3.48 -6.25
C VAL A 54 2.85 -4.34 -7.20
N PHE A 55 1.78 -3.77 -7.73
CA PHE A 55 0.89 -4.41 -8.70
C PHE A 55 0.96 -3.63 -10.01
N ALA A 56 1.29 -4.31 -11.11
CA ALA A 56 1.05 -3.79 -12.46
C ALA A 56 -0.39 -4.11 -12.83
N VAL A 57 -1.13 -3.11 -13.32
CA VAL A 57 -2.56 -3.24 -13.64
C VAL A 57 -2.84 -2.92 -15.10
N ASP A 58 -3.95 -3.42 -15.65
CA ASP A 58 -4.35 -3.28 -17.05
C ASP A 58 -5.24 -2.07 -17.35
N THR A 59 -5.51 -1.24 -16.35
CA THR A 59 -6.33 -0.03 -16.44
C THR A 59 -5.58 1.18 -15.91
N GLU A 60 -5.79 2.33 -16.55
CA GLU A 60 -5.22 3.61 -16.14
C GLU A 60 -5.77 4.08 -14.79
N ARG A 61 -7.02 3.71 -14.46
CA ARG A 61 -7.69 4.15 -13.24
C ARG A 61 -8.52 3.03 -12.63
N LEU A 62 -8.21 2.69 -11.38
CA LEU A 62 -9.06 1.91 -10.50
C LEU A 62 -10.11 2.80 -9.85
N ASP A 63 -11.31 2.26 -9.66
CA ASP A 63 -12.42 2.96 -8.99
C ASP A 63 -12.26 2.87 -7.47
N VAL A 64 -11.41 3.75 -6.94
CA VAL A 64 -11.09 3.84 -5.51
C VAL A 64 -10.96 5.28 -5.03
N THR A 65 -11.35 5.51 -3.79
CA THR A 65 -11.29 6.81 -3.09
C THR A 65 -10.52 6.70 -1.76
N PRO A 66 -10.15 7.83 -1.13
CA PRO A 66 -9.50 7.80 0.18
C PRO A 66 -10.29 7.11 1.29
N GLU A 67 -11.62 7.07 1.20
CA GLU A 67 -12.51 6.47 2.19
C GLU A 67 -12.62 4.95 2.04
N ASN A 68 -12.19 4.40 0.90
CA ASN A 68 -12.26 2.97 0.65
C ASN A 68 -11.24 2.19 1.48
N SER A 69 -11.65 1.02 1.95
CA SER A 69 -10.79 0.12 2.72
C SER A 69 -9.77 -0.59 1.84
N GLY A 70 -8.72 -1.14 2.45
CA GLY A 70 -7.77 -2.02 1.78
C GLY A 70 -8.44 -3.19 1.04
N ALA A 71 -9.60 -3.67 1.50
CA ALA A 71 -10.35 -4.73 0.83
C ALA A 71 -10.97 -4.29 -0.51
N VAL A 72 -11.47 -3.05 -0.61
CA VAL A 72 -12.01 -2.50 -1.87
C VAL A 72 -10.88 -2.28 -2.89
N PHE A 73 -9.71 -1.82 -2.44
CA PHE A 73 -8.50 -1.78 -3.27
C PHE A 73 -8.11 -3.19 -3.74
N GLY A 74 -8.08 -4.15 -2.81
CA GLY A 74 -7.76 -5.55 -3.12
C GLY A 74 -8.74 -6.19 -4.11
N PHE A 75 -10.04 -5.86 -4.02
CA PHE A 75 -11.06 -6.30 -4.98
C PHE A 75 -10.79 -5.77 -6.39
N ASN A 76 -10.52 -4.47 -6.53
CA ASN A 76 -10.13 -3.88 -7.81
C ASN A 76 -8.86 -4.53 -8.38
N LEU A 77 -7.82 -4.68 -7.54
CA LEU A 77 -6.57 -5.32 -7.94
C LEU A 77 -6.77 -6.78 -8.38
N HIS A 78 -7.67 -7.53 -7.74
CA HIS A 78 -7.94 -8.92 -8.10
C HIS A 78 -8.33 -9.07 -9.58
N PHE A 79 -9.11 -8.14 -10.13
CA PHE A 79 -9.59 -8.22 -11.52
C PHE A 79 -8.66 -7.55 -12.53
N HIS A 80 -7.80 -6.63 -12.10
CA HIS A 80 -6.98 -5.80 -13.00
C HIS A 80 -5.49 -6.11 -12.95
N THR A 81 -5.00 -6.95 -12.03
CA THR A 81 -3.56 -7.23 -11.90
C THR A 81 -3.04 -8.05 -13.08
N LEU A 82 -2.07 -7.49 -13.80
CA LEU A 82 -1.25 -8.19 -14.81
C LEU A 82 -0.09 -8.94 -14.15
N ALA A 83 0.60 -8.31 -13.21
CA ALA A 83 1.75 -8.87 -12.51
C ALA A 83 1.90 -8.22 -11.12
N LYS A 84 2.64 -8.88 -10.23
CA LYS A 84 2.98 -8.33 -8.93
C LYS A 84 4.38 -8.74 -8.49
N ALA A 85 5.01 -7.86 -7.73
CA ALA A 85 6.29 -8.10 -7.07
C ALA A 85 6.18 -7.74 -5.59
N SER A 86 6.77 -8.55 -4.71
CA SER A 86 6.72 -8.32 -3.28
C SER A 86 8.10 -8.41 -2.65
N ILE A 87 8.32 -7.58 -1.64
CA ILE A 87 9.37 -7.77 -0.65
C ILE A 87 8.73 -7.98 0.73
N MET A 88 9.45 -8.66 1.61
CA MET A 88 9.00 -8.89 2.98
C MET A 88 10.07 -8.40 3.95
N ALA A 89 9.66 -7.52 4.85
CA ALA A 89 10.44 -7.10 6.00
C ALA A 89 9.86 -7.74 7.27
N THR A 90 10.68 -7.83 8.31
CA THR A 90 10.21 -8.25 9.64
C THR A 90 10.50 -7.17 10.66
N PHE A 91 9.62 -7.05 11.64
CA PHE A 91 9.85 -6.25 12.84
C PHE A 91 9.23 -6.95 14.05
N GLU A 92 9.91 -6.85 15.18
CA GLU A 92 9.48 -7.41 16.46
C GLU A 92 9.60 -6.32 17.53
N ASN A 93 8.50 -6.10 18.25
CA ASN A 93 8.55 -5.33 19.48
C ASN A 93 8.88 -6.29 20.62
N ARG A 94 10.13 -6.24 21.11
CA ARG A 94 10.62 -7.17 22.14
C ARG A 94 10.19 -6.80 23.57
N GLY A 95 9.56 -5.63 23.75
CA GLY A 95 9.32 -5.04 25.07
C GLY A 95 10.42 -4.06 25.46
#